data_AF-A0A194WUF3-F1
#
_entry.id   AF-A0A194WUF3-F1
#
_cell.length_a   1.000
_cell.length_b   1.000
_cell.length_c   1.000
_cell.angle_alpha   90.00
_cell.angle_beta   90.00
_cell.angle_gamma   90.00
#
_symmetry.space_group_name_H-M   'P 1'
#
loop_
_entity.id
_entity.type
_entity.pdbx_description
1 polymer ?
#
loop_
_entity_poly.entity_id
_entity_poly.type
_entity_poly.pdbx_seq_one_letter_code
_entity_poly.pdbx_strand_id
1 'polypeptide(L)'
;MPTLAALTIYAFGLTAFAAGIMHLLSPSSATASLGLPDSCMPATNGNSLAAIAMGIYYTLAAYQENRTFFYLTVPMRMLTSTVFWSQGGNWKMASIWEGGGATITALALYFGS
;
A
#
# COMPACT_ATOMS: atom_id res chain seq x y z
N MET A 1 -0.99 -20.08 -13.56
CA MET A 1 -2.03 -19.37 -12.77
C MET A 1 -1.31 -18.66 -11.64
N PRO A 2 -1.66 -17.41 -11.31
CA PRO A 2 -1.01 -16.68 -10.22
C PRO A 2 -1.25 -17.39 -8.88
N THR A 3 -0.23 -17.40 -8.03
CA THR A 3 -0.28 -17.98 -6.69
C THR A 3 -1.17 -17.12 -5.79
N LEU A 4 -1.66 -17.69 -4.67
CA LEU A 4 -2.44 -16.91 -3.70
C LEU A 4 -1.64 -15.69 -3.21
N ALA A 5 -0.35 -15.84 -2.98
CA ALA A 5 0.53 -14.73 -2.61
C ALA A 5 0.57 -13.66 -3.71
N ALA A 6 0.76 -14.05 -4.98
CA ALA A 6 0.74 -13.11 -6.10
C ALA A 6 -0.60 -12.37 -6.22
N LEU A 7 -1.73 -13.05 -5.99
CA LEU A 7 -3.05 -12.38 -5.98
C LEU A 7 -3.16 -11.31 -4.89
N THR A 8 -2.61 -11.54 -3.70
CA THR A 8 -2.60 -10.52 -2.63
C THR A 8 -1.74 -9.32 -3.00
N ILE A 9 -0.61 -9.56 -3.67
CA ILE A 9 0.30 -8.49 -4.13
C ILE A 9 -0.33 -7.73 -5.30
N TYR A 10 -1.02 -8.40 -6.22
CA TYR A 10 -1.81 -7.75 -7.27
C TYR A 10 -2.90 -6.86 -6.68
N ALA A 11 -3.69 -7.38 -5.74
CA ALA A 11 -4.75 -6.60 -5.10
C ALA A 11 -4.21 -5.35 -4.42
N PHE A 12 -3.12 -5.48 -3.66
CA PHE A 12 -2.48 -4.33 -3.02
C PHE A 12 -1.88 -3.35 -4.04
N GLY A 13 -1.14 -3.85 -5.04
CA GLY A 13 -0.52 -3.01 -6.05
C GLY A 13 -1.55 -2.22 -6.87
N LEU A 14 -2.63 -2.86 -7.31
CA LEU A 14 -3.68 -2.22 -8.09
C LEU A 14 -4.45 -1.17 -7.27
N THR A 15 -4.75 -1.46 -6.00
CA THR A 15 -5.41 -0.49 -5.11
C THR A 15 -4.52 0.70 -4.79
N ALA A 16 -3.22 0.48 -4.53
CA ALA A 16 -2.24 1.55 -4.33
C ALA A 16 -2.08 2.42 -5.58
N PHE A 17 -2.03 1.80 -6.77
CA PHE A 17 -1.95 2.50 -8.05
C PHE A 17 -3.18 3.40 -8.26
N ALA A 18 -4.38 2.84 -8.11
CA ALA A 18 -5.63 3.58 -8.27
C ALA A 18 -5.74 4.72 -7.24
N ALA A 19 -5.43 4.46 -5.97
CA ALA A 19 -5.43 5.46 -4.91
C ALA A 19 -4.45 6.60 -5.21
N GLY A 20 -3.23 6.28 -5.63
CA GLY A 20 -2.22 7.28 -5.99
C GLY A 20 -2.66 8.18 -7.16
N ILE A 21 -3.28 7.60 -8.21
CA ILE A 21 -3.85 8.40 -9.31
C ILE A 21 -4.99 9.29 -8.80
N MET A 22 -5.94 8.74 -8.06
CA MET A 22 -7.07 9.52 -7.53
C MET A 22 -6.61 10.66 -6.63
N HIS A 23 -5.59 10.43 -5.78
CA HIS A 23 -5.03 11.46 -4.93
C HIS A 23 -4.30 12.56 -5.72
N LEU A 24 -3.60 12.23 -6.81
CA LEU A 24 -3.01 13.25 -7.69
C LEU A 24 -4.05 14.07 -8.46
N LEU A 25 -5.17 13.45 -8.84
CA LEU A 25 -6.27 14.15 -9.49
C LEU A 25 -7.03 15.08 -8.53
N SER A 26 -7.02 14.76 -7.23
CA SER A 26 -7.65 15.59 -6.19
C SER A 26 -6.78 15.71 -4.91
N PRO A 27 -5.68 16.49 -4.96
CA PRO A 27 -4.72 16.59 -3.85
C PRO A 27 -5.29 17.16 -2.56
N SER A 28 -6.24 18.10 -2.66
CA SER A 28 -6.93 18.69 -1.51
C SER A 28 -7.76 17.64 -0.77
N SER A 29 -8.55 16.85 -1.49
CA SER A 29 -9.33 15.74 -0.93
C SER A 29 -8.44 14.68 -0.29
N ALA A 30 -7.31 14.34 -0.92
CA ALA A 30 -6.33 13.41 -0.37
C ALA A 30 -5.66 13.93 0.91
N THR A 31 -5.36 15.22 0.96
CA THR A 31 -4.75 15.85 2.14
C THR A 31 -5.76 15.91 3.30
N ALA A 32 -7.01 16.28 2.99
CA ALA A 32 -8.10 16.28 3.96
C ALA A 32 -8.45 14.88 4.47
N SER A 33 -8.42 13.85 3.62
CA SER A 33 -8.69 12.46 4.03
C SER A 33 -7.66 11.95 5.04
N LEU A 34 -6.41 12.44 4.97
CA LEU A 34 -5.36 12.17 5.95
C LEU A 34 -5.45 13.08 7.19
N GLY A 35 -6.41 14.01 7.25
CA GLY A 35 -6.56 14.97 8.35
C GLY A 35 -5.42 15.99 8.41
N LEU A 36 -4.75 16.24 7.27
CA LEU A 36 -3.66 17.19 7.16
C LEU A 36 -4.16 18.57 6.69
N PRO A 37 -3.47 19.67 7.05
CA PRO A 37 -3.76 20.98 6.50
C PRO A 37 -3.31 21.11 5.04
N ASP A 38 -3.92 22.03 4.29
CA ASP A 38 -3.60 22.28 2.86
C ASP A 38 -2.12 22.60 2.61
N SER A 39 -1.39 23.14 3.59
CA SER A 39 0.06 23.35 3.50
C SER A 39 0.85 22.06 3.28
N CYS A 40 0.27 20.90 3.57
CA CYS A 40 0.89 19.59 3.35
C CYS A 40 0.64 19.00 1.95
N MET A 41 -0.14 19.65 1.09
CA MET A 41 -0.44 19.15 -0.27
C MET A 41 0.79 18.73 -1.08
N PRO A 42 1.94 19.45 -1.08
CA PRO A 42 3.13 19.00 -1.80
C PRO A 42 3.65 17.64 -1.29
N ALA A 43 3.61 17.41 0.03
CA ALA A 43 3.99 16.13 0.62
C ALA A 43 2.97 15.03 0.28
N THR A 44 1.67 15.34 0.28
CA THR A 44 0.61 14.43 -0.16
C THR A 44 0.79 14.02 -1.63
N ASN A 45 1.15 14.95 -2.51
CA ASN A 45 1.46 14.65 -3.91
C ASN A 45 2.67 13.73 -4.04
N GLY A 46 3.73 13.98 -3.27
CA GLY A 46 4.89 13.09 -3.20
C GLY A 46 4.50 11.66 -2.76
N ASN A 47 3.70 11.55 -1.71
CA ASN A 47 3.16 10.26 -1.24
C ASN A 47 2.28 9.57 -2.31
N SER A 48 1.51 10.34 -3.07
CA SER A 48 0.66 9.82 -4.14
C SER A 48 1.47 9.26 -5.31
N LEU A 49 2.55 9.94 -5.70
CA LEU A 49 3.51 9.41 -6.68
C LEU A 49 4.20 8.14 -6.19
N ALA A 50 4.56 8.09 -4.90
CA ALA A 50 5.11 6.87 -4.29
C ALA A 50 4.10 5.71 -4.34
N ALA A 51 2.81 5.96 -4.08
CA ALA A 51 1.76 4.95 -4.19
C ALA A 51 1.58 4.42 -5.63
N ILE A 52 1.66 5.31 -6.63
CA ILE A 52 1.66 4.90 -8.05
C ILE A 52 2.86 4.00 -8.36
N ALA A 53 4.06 4.40 -7.95
CA ALA A 53 5.28 3.63 -8.18
C ALA A 53 5.20 2.26 -7.50
N MET A 54 4.76 2.20 -6.24
CA MET A 54 4.52 0.94 -5.52
C MET A 54 3.53 0.06 -6.28
N GLY A 55 2.44 0.63 -6.80
CA GLY A 55 1.46 -0.13 -7.57
C GLY A 55 2.05 -0.77 -8.83
N ILE A 56 2.86 -0.03 -9.59
CA ILE A 56 3.57 -0.55 -10.78
C ILE A 56 4.55 -1.66 -10.38
N TYR A 57 5.37 -1.43 -9.35
CA TYR A 57 6.40 -2.40 -8.96
C TYR A 57 5.81 -3.67 -8.35
N TYR A 58 4.74 -3.56 -7.55
CA TYR A 58 4.07 -4.70 -6.94
C TYR A 58 3.36 -5.54 -8.00
N THR A 59 2.68 -4.91 -8.96
CA THR A 59 2.04 -5.65 -10.06
C THR A 59 3.06 -6.34 -10.96
N LEU A 60 4.21 -5.71 -11.24
CA LEU A 60 5.32 -6.36 -11.94
C LEU A 60 5.90 -7.53 -11.15
N ALA A 61 6.14 -7.35 -9.84
CA ALA A 61 6.64 -8.42 -8.97
C ALA A 61 5.66 -9.60 -8.89
N ALA A 62 4.35 -9.32 -8.84
CA ALA A 62 3.29 -10.32 -8.87
C ALA A 62 3.29 -11.11 -10.18
N TYR A 63 3.43 -10.41 -11.31
CA TYR A 63 3.56 -11.04 -12.63
C TYR A 63 4.78 -11.95 -12.74
N GLN A 64 5.89 -11.54 -12.13
CA GLN A 64 7.14 -12.30 -12.09
C GLN A 64 7.16 -13.42 -11.04
N GLU A 65 6.11 -13.56 -10.23
CA GLU A 65 6.10 -14.47 -9.07
C GLU A 65 7.33 -14.29 -8.17
N ASN A 66 7.79 -13.04 -8.00
CA ASN A 66 9.00 -12.73 -7.26
C ASN A 66 8.77 -12.89 -5.74
N ARG A 67 8.93 -14.13 -5.25
CA ARG A 67 8.69 -14.47 -3.84
C ARG A 67 9.59 -13.70 -2.88
N THR A 68 10.84 -13.42 -3.25
CA THR A 68 11.75 -12.59 -2.43
C THR A 68 11.16 -11.20 -2.22
N PHE A 69 10.63 -10.60 -3.28
CA PHE A 69 9.93 -9.32 -3.17
C PHE A 69 8.72 -9.43 -2.24
N PHE A 70 7.89 -10.47 -2.40
CA PHE A 70 6.71 -10.67 -1.56
C PHE A 70 7.08 -10.74 -0.06
N TYR A 71 8.10 -11.54 0.29
CA TYR A 71 8.59 -11.64 1.66
C TYR A 71 9.08 -10.31 2.21
N LEU A 72 9.76 -9.48 1.41
CA LEU A 72 10.23 -8.16 1.83
C LEU A 72 9.10 -7.13 1.98
N THR A 73 8.00 -7.30 1.23
CA THR A 73 6.84 -6.38 1.35
C THR A 73 6.14 -6.54 2.70
N VAL A 74 6.13 -7.73 3.29
CA VAL A 74 5.44 -8.02 4.56
C VAL A 74 5.99 -7.16 5.71
N PRO A 75 7.29 -7.21 6.08
CA PRO A 75 7.81 -6.42 7.18
C PRO A 75 7.72 -4.91 6.90
N MET A 76 7.92 -4.47 5.66
CA MET A 76 7.79 -3.06 5.31
C MET A 76 6.36 -2.56 5.52
N ARG A 77 5.34 -3.30 5.06
CA ARG A 77 3.94 -2.93 5.24
C ARG A 77 3.49 -3.02 6.70
N MET A 78 4.03 -3.96 7.47
CA MET A 78 3.82 -3.99 8.94
C MET A 78 4.43 -2.77 9.63
N LEU A 79 5.61 -2.32 9.19
CA LEU A 79 6.22 -1.09 9.69
C LEU A 79 5.36 0.12 9.33
N THR A 80 4.90 0.24 8.08
CA THR A 80 3.96 1.29 7.66
C THR A 80 2.70 1.30 8.51
N SER A 81 2.11 0.12 8.74
CA SER A 81 0.94 -0.05 9.60
C SER A 81 1.20 0.46 11.02
N THR A 82 2.34 0.11 11.60
CA THR A 82 2.72 0.55 12.96
C THR A 82 2.88 2.07 13.04
N VAL A 83 3.56 2.67 12.07
CA VAL A 83 3.75 4.13 12.01
C VAL A 83 2.40 4.84 11.84
N PHE A 84 1.56 4.41 10.89
CA PHE A 84 0.23 5.00 10.68
C PHE A 84 -0.69 4.81 11.90
N TRP A 85 -0.57 3.69 12.62
CA TRP A 85 -1.31 3.48 13.85
C TRP A 85 -0.92 4.51 14.92
N SER A 86 0.38 4.76 15.07
CA SER A 86 0.92 5.72 16.04
C SER A 86 0.52 7.17 15.75
N GLN A 87 0.31 7.52 14.47
CA GLN A 87 -0.17 8.84 14.06
C GLN A 87 -1.64 9.08 14.45
N GLY A 88 -2.44 8.01 14.58
CA GLY A 88 -3.81 8.10 15.04
C GLY A 88 -4.76 8.80 14.07
N GLY A 89 -5.96 9.13 14.55
CA GLY A 89 -6.99 9.81 13.75
C GLY A 89 -7.29 9.08 12.43
N ASN A 90 -7.28 9.84 11.34
CA ASN A 90 -7.62 9.35 9.99
C ASN A 90 -6.60 8.31 9.45
N TRP A 91 -5.38 8.27 10.00
CA TRP A 91 -4.33 7.33 9.57
C TRP A 91 -4.59 5.89 10.03
N LYS A 92 -5.47 5.68 11.01
CA LYS A 92 -5.81 4.32 11.48
C LYS A 92 -6.42 3.45 10.39
N MET A 93 -7.21 4.03 9.49
CA MET A 93 -7.79 3.26 8.38
C MET A 93 -6.70 2.75 7.44
N ALA A 94 -5.75 3.62 7.08
CA ALA A 94 -4.60 3.24 6.26
C ALA A 94 -3.73 2.20 6.98
N SER A 95 -3.54 2.34 8.30
CA SER A 95 -2.82 1.35 9.13
C SER A 95 -3.44 -0.05 9.06
N ILE A 96 -4.77 -0.15 9.19
CA ILE A 96 -5.49 -1.43 9.11
C ILE A 96 -5.37 -2.03 7.72
N TRP A 97 -5.45 -1.23 6.66
CA TRP A 97 -5.27 -1.69 5.29
C TRP A 97 -3.86 -2.28 5.06
N GLU A 98 -2.84 -1.56 5.50
CA GLU A 98 -1.45 -2.00 5.37
C GLU A 98 -1.18 -3.29 6.15
N GLY A 99 -1.52 -3.31 7.44
CA GLY A 99 -1.24 -4.43 8.33
C GLY A 99 -2.11 -5.66 8.04
N GLY A 100 -3.40 -5.45 7.74
CA GLY A 100 -4.32 -6.50 7.36
C GLY A 100 -3.90 -7.16 6.05
N GLY A 101 -3.61 -6.36 5.02
CA GLY A 101 -3.15 -6.91 3.75
C GLY A 101 -1.76 -7.56 3.85
N ALA A 102 -0.85 -7.04 4.69
CA ALA A 102 0.44 -7.67 4.93
C ALA A 102 0.30 -9.02 5.65
N THR A 103 -0.63 -9.13 6.60
CA THR A 103 -0.96 -10.39 7.28
C THR A 103 -1.49 -11.40 6.28
N ILE A 104 -2.43 -11.00 5.41
CA ILE A 104 -2.99 -11.89 4.38
C ILE A 104 -1.88 -12.35 3.41
N THR A 105 -1.00 -11.45 2.96
CA THR A 105 0.16 -11.82 2.14
C THR A 105 1.08 -12.81 2.86
N ALA A 106 1.38 -12.60 4.14
CA ALA A 106 2.21 -13.50 4.92
C ALA A 106 1.58 -14.90 5.05
N LEU A 107 0.28 -14.98 5.34
CA LEU A 107 -0.45 -16.25 5.39
C LEU A 107 -0.47 -16.92 4.01
N ALA A 108 -0.69 -16.15 2.94
CA ALA A 108 -0.67 -16.67 1.58
C ALA A 108 0.73 -17.17 1.16
N LEU A 109 1.80 -16.56 1.64
CA LEU A 109 3.17 -17.06 1.44
C LEU A 109 3.44 -18.34 2.24
N TYR A 110 2.91 -18.44 3.45
CA TYR A 110 3.11 -19.58 4.34
C TYR A 110 2.30 -20.82 3.91
N PHE A 111 1.04 -20.63 3.50
CA PHE A 111 0.13 -21.73 3.13
C PHE A 111 0.02 -21.96 1.62
N GLY A 112 0.30 -20.94 0.81
CA GLY A 112 0.18 -20.97 -0.65
C GLY A 112 1.57 -20.95 -1.30
N SER A 113 2.24 -22.11 -1.27
CA SER A 113 3.36 -22.40 -2.15
C SER A 113 2.85 -22.69 -3.55
#